data_AF-A0A932TJ75-F1
#
_entry.id   AF-A0A932TJ75-F1
#
_cell.length_a   1.000
_cell.length_b   1.000
_cell.length_c   1.000
_cell.angle_alpha   90.00
_cell.angle_beta   90.00
_cell.angle_gamma   90.00
#
_symmetry.space_group_name_H-M   'P 1'
#
loop_
_entity.id
_entity.type
_entity.pdbx_description
1 polymer ?
#
loop_
_entity_poly.entity_id
_entity_poly.type
_entity_poly.pdbx_seq_one_letter_code
_entity_poly.pdbx_strand_id
1 'polypeptide(L)'
;MIIDPLRAEVTELRNALAAAQAEAAALRRELEELRGGKKPPPSWVKPNRPPRPEARPPRKKRDGADCRRREPAERVTEQISHAVERCPDCGRKLTGGWVHSTRQVLEVPLAQLRIIEHRMMGRWCGVGKQRLLPQVSAADLGVSGKRRFGIGFQSWISTLHVAGRVPLRTICALVWVQ
;
A
#
# COMPACT_ATOMS: atom_id res chain seq x y z
N MET A 1 -54.10 53.10 40.77
CA MET A 1 -54.55 51.71 40.98
C MET A 1 -53.70 50.69 40.19
N ILE A 2 -52.36 50.82 40.18
CA ILE A 2 -51.46 49.90 39.43
C ILE A 2 -50.55 49.11 40.39
N ILE A 3 -50.44 49.55 41.65
CA ILE A 3 -49.54 48.96 42.64
C ILE A 3 -50.06 47.61 43.16
N ASP A 4 -51.38 47.46 43.31
CA ASP A 4 -52.01 46.23 43.81
C ASP A 4 -51.89 45.03 42.85
N PRO A 5 -52.16 45.16 41.53
CA PRO A 5 -51.95 44.04 40.61
C PRO A 5 -50.47 43.66 40.47
N LEU A 6 -49.55 44.63 40.51
CA LEU A 6 -48.11 44.34 40.50
C LEU A 6 -47.64 43.61 41.77
N ARG A 7 -48.23 43.92 42.93
CA ARG A 7 -47.94 43.19 44.18
C ARG A 7 -48.45 41.76 44.12
N ALA A 8 -49.64 41.53 43.53
CA ALA A 8 -50.19 40.20 43.31
C ALA A 8 -49.29 39.35 42.38
N GLU A 9 -48.84 39.93 41.27
CA GLU A 9 -47.92 39.28 40.34
C GLU A 9 -46.59 38.92 41.00
N VAL A 10 -46.02 39.84 41.79
CA VAL A 10 -44.77 39.58 42.53
C VAL A 10 -44.95 38.46 43.56
N THR A 11 -46.11 38.36 44.20
CA THR A 11 -46.39 37.24 45.11
C THR A 11 -46.52 35.91 44.38
N GLU A 12 -47.18 35.89 43.21
CA GLU A 12 -47.32 34.69 42.41
C GLU A 12 -45.97 34.20 41.87
N LEU A 13 -45.16 35.11 41.33
CA LEU A 13 -43.81 34.80 40.84
C LEU A 13 -42.89 34.31 41.96
N ARG A 14 -43.00 34.87 43.17
CA ARG A 14 -42.23 34.39 44.33
C ARG A 14 -42.64 32.99 44.76
N ASN A 15 -43.94 32.69 44.72
CA ASN A 15 -44.45 31.35 45.04
C ASN A 15 -43.99 30.32 44.01
N ALA A 16 -44.07 30.66 42.72
CA ALA A 16 -43.58 29.81 41.63
C ALA A 16 -42.06 29.56 41.73
N LEU A 17 -41.28 30.59 42.06
CA LEU A 17 -39.84 30.45 42.27
C LEU A 17 -39.52 29.54 43.46
N ALA A 18 -40.25 29.67 44.57
CA ALA A 18 -40.07 28.83 45.75
C ALA A 18 -40.39 27.36 45.45
N ALA A 19 -41.48 27.09 44.72
CA ALA A 19 -41.86 25.75 44.29
C ALA A 19 -40.79 25.12 43.36
N ALA A 20 -40.35 25.86 42.35
CA ALA A 20 -39.32 25.39 41.41
C ALA A 20 -37.97 25.13 42.10
N GLN A 21 -37.60 25.94 43.09
CA GLN A 21 -36.39 25.73 43.88
C GLN A 21 -36.49 24.48 44.77
N ALA A 22 -37.65 24.20 45.33
CA ALA A 22 -37.89 22.99 46.13
C ALA A 22 -37.77 21.72 45.26
N GLU A 23 -38.36 21.71 44.07
CA GLU A 23 -38.24 20.62 43.10
C GLU A 23 -36.80 20.43 42.63
N ALA A 24 -36.09 21.51 42.31
CA ALA A 24 -34.68 21.44 41.92
C ALA A 24 -33.80 20.87 43.04
N ALA A 25 -34.10 21.18 44.30
CA ALA A 25 -33.39 20.62 45.45
C ALA A 25 -33.68 19.12 45.63
N ALA A 26 -34.94 18.70 45.47
CA ALA A 26 -35.33 17.29 45.54
C ALA A 26 -34.67 16.46 44.44
N LEU A 27 -34.75 16.92 43.18
CA LEU A 27 -34.13 16.24 42.04
C LEU A 27 -32.61 16.18 42.14
N ARG A 28 -31.96 17.21 42.71
CA ARG A 28 -30.52 17.17 42.97
C ARG A 28 -30.15 16.14 44.03
N ARG A 29 -30.95 15.97 45.08
CA ARG A 29 -30.72 14.91 46.10
C ARG A 29 -30.89 13.52 45.50
N GLU A 30 -31.94 13.31 44.72
CA GLU A 30 -32.17 12.04 44.03
C GLU A 30 -31.06 11.73 43.02
N LEU A 31 -30.61 12.72 42.25
CA LEU A 31 -29.47 12.56 41.36
C LEU A 31 -28.18 12.26 42.11
N GLU A 32 -27.96 12.83 43.30
CA GLU A 32 -26.78 12.52 44.11
C GLU A 32 -26.84 11.09 44.66
N GLU A 33 -28.03 10.61 45.05
CA GLU A 33 -28.25 9.23 45.47
C GLU A 33 -28.04 8.23 44.31
N LEU A 34 -28.54 8.55 43.13
CA LEU A 34 -28.39 7.73 41.92
C LEU A 34 -26.97 7.81 41.31
N ARG A 35 -26.31 8.96 41.42
CA ARG A 35 -24.92 9.18 40.94
C ARG A 35 -23.88 8.84 42.00
N GLY A 36 -24.29 8.56 43.22
CA GLY A 36 -23.49 8.13 44.37
C GLY A 36 -22.72 6.85 44.09
N GLY A 37 -21.66 6.99 43.30
CA GLY A 37 -20.61 6.02 43.07
C GLY A 37 -20.97 4.93 42.07
N LYS A 38 -20.10 4.75 41.06
CA LYS A 38 -19.92 3.44 40.44
C LYS A 38 -19.59 2.46 41.55
N LYS A 39 -20.59 1.76 42.08
CA LYS A 39 -20.37 0.68 43.05
C LYS A 39 -19.35 -0.24 42.41
N PRO A 40 -18.19 -0.50 43.07
CA PRO A 40 -17.25 -1.46 42.54
C PRO A 40 -18.02 -2.77 42.33
N PRO A 41 -17.76 -3.49 41.23
CA PRO A 41 -18.42 -4.76 41.00
C PRO A 41 -18.22 -5.66 42.24
N PRO A 42 -19.20 -6.49 42.60
CA PRO A 42 -19.11 -7.37 43.76
C PRO A 42 -17.81 -8.19 43.72
N SER A 43 -17.22 -8.49 44.88
CA SER A 43 -15.93 -9.19 44.99
C SER A 43 -15.88 -10.57 44.32
N TRP A 44 -17.04 -11.21 44.11
CA TRP A 44 -17.17 -12.49 43.41
C TRP A 44 -17.20 -12.35 41.89
N VAL A 45 -17.32 -11.13 41.35
CA VAL A 45 -17.29 -10.88 39.91
C VAL A 45 -15.84 -10.77 39.45
N LYS A 46 -15.40 -11.77 38.69
CA LYS A 46 -14.09 -11.78 38.06
C LYS A 46 -13.95 -10.57 37.11
N PRO A 47 -12.94 -9.71 37.26
CA PRO A 47 -12.72 -8.61 36.34
C PRO A 47 -12.52 -9.12 34.91
N ASN A 48 -13.20 -8.50 33.93
CA ASN A 48 -13.09 -8.86 32.52
C ASN A 48 -11.72 -8.51 31.91
N ARG A 49 -10.96 -7.64 32.60
CA ARG A 49 -9.61 -7.25 32.19
C ARG A 49 -8.67 -7.34 33.39
N PRO A 50 -7.44 -7.87 33.21
CA PRO A 50 -6.44 -7.79 34.26
C PRO A 50 -6.15 -6.31 34.62
N PRO A 51 -5.69 -6.03 35.86
CA PRO A 51 -5.29 -4.70 36.26
C PRO A 51 -4.21 -4.19 35.29
N ARG A 52 -4.36 -2.93 34.86
CA ARG A 52 -3.37 -2.30 33.98
C ARG A 52 -2.08 -2.15 34.79
N PRO A 53 -0.93 -2.64 34.30
CA PRO A 53 0.33 -2.44 35.00
C PRO A 53 0.66 -0.94 35.08
N GLU A 54 1.20 -0.51 36.22
CA GLU A 54 1.57 0.88 36.51
C GLU A 54 2.60 1.42 35.51
N ALA A 55 3.53 0.56 35.08
CA ALA A 55 4.48 0.86 34.02
C ALA A 55 4.23 -0.06 32.82
N ARG A 56 3.93 0.54 31.67
CA ARG A 56 3.92 -0.21 30.41
C ARG A 56 5.38 -0.43 29.99
N PRO A 57 5.81 -1.67 29.72
CA PRO A 57 7.15 -1.90 29.21
C PRO A 57 7.35 -1.11 27.91
N PRO A 58 8.57 -0.60 27.64
CA PRO A 58 8.85 0.08 26.40
C PRO A 58 8.47 -0.83 25.23
N ARG A 59 7.83 -0.25 24.23
CA ARG A 59 7.45 -0.99 23.02
C ARG A 59 8.73 -1.59 22.42
N LYS A 60 8.72 -2.91 22.16
CA LYS A 60 9.82 -3.60 21.48
C LYS A 60 10.17 -2.84 20.21
N LYS A 61 11.42 -2.38 20.10
CA LYS A 61 11.94 -1.81 18.85
C LYS A 61 11.93 -2.91 17.80
N ARG A 62 11.44 -2.61 16.60
CA ARG A 62 11.52 -3.55 15.48
C ARG A 62 12.97 -3.59 15.01
N ASP A 63 13.50 -4.79 14.77
CA ASP A 63 14.89 -5.00 14.32
C ASP A 63 15.13 -4.50 12.88
N GLY A 64 14.07 -4.07 12.18
CA GLY A 64 14.15 -3.46 10.87
C GLY A 64 12.86 -2.74 10.46
N ALA A 65 12.97 -1.95 9.40
CA ALA A 65 11.82 -1.46 8.65
C ALA A 65 11.53 -2.47 7.52
N ASP A 66 10.33 -3.04 7.50
CA ASP A 66 9.85 -3.97 6.45
C ASP A 66 9.56 -3.25 5.11
N CYS A 67 10.24 -2.13 4.84
CA CYS A 67 10.12 -1.41 3.59
C CYS A 67 11.11 -1.95 2.56
N ARG A 68 10.73 -1.92 1.28
CA ARG A 68 11.68 -2.14 0.17
C ARG A 68 12.78 -1.08 0.27
N ARG A 69 14.02 -1.53 0.48
CA ARG A 69 15.18 -0.65 0.51
C ARG A 69 15.46 -0.15 -0.91
N ARG A 70 16.02 1.06 -1.00
CA ARG A 70 16.55 1.58 -2.26
C ARG A 70 17.78 0.75 -2.65
N GLU A 71 17.91 0.48 -3.94
CA GLU A 71 19.12 -0.14 -4.48
C GLU A 71 20.29 0.84 -4.37
N PRO A 72 21.52 0.35 -4.16
CA PRO A 72 22.72 1.17 -4.17
C PRO A 72 22.99 1.74 -5.57
N ALA A 73 23.78 2.82 -5.66
CA ALA A 73 24.00 3.56 -6.90
C ALA A 73 24.60 2.69 -8.02
N GLU A 74 25.43 1.72 -7.68
CA GLU A 74 26.08 0.79 -8.60
C GLU A 74 25.09 -0.17 -9.30
N ARG A 75 23.88 -0.32 -8.75
CA ARG A 75 22.81 -1.16 -9.31
C ARG A 75 21.76 -0.37 -10.09
N VAL A 76 21.87 0.95 -10.12
CA VAL A 76 20.92 1.79 -10.86
C VAL A 76 21.23 1.68 -12.36
N THR A 77 20.28 1.17 -13.14
CA THR A 77 20.45 0.96 -14.59
C THR A 77 20.45 2.27 -15.38
N GLU A 78 19.67 3.26 -14.95
CA GLU A 78 19.52 4.55 -15.61
C GLU A 78 19.30 5.65 -14.56
N GLN A 79 19.97 6.80 -14.73
CA GLN A 79 19.82 7.96 -13.85
C GLN A 79 19.41 9.19 -14.65
N ILE A 80 18.21 9.70 -14.36
CA ILE A 80 17.66 10.91 -14.98
C ILE A 80 17.71 12.05 -13.95
N SER A 81 18.40 13.14 -14.28
CA SER A 81 18.46 14.34 -13.44
C SER A 81 17.41 15.36 -13.85
N HIS A 82 16.56 15.76 -12.89
CA HIS A 82 15.60 16.85 -13.07
C HIS A 82 16.14 18.10 -12.37
N ALA A 83 16.50 19.13 -13.14
CA ALA A 83 16.97 20.41 -12.63
C ALA A 83 16.20 21.56 -13.27
N VAL A 84 15.97 22.62 -12.48
CA VAL A 84 15.36 23.86 -12.97
C VAL A 84 16.49 24.72 -13.56
N GLU A 85 16.41 25.06 -14.85
CA GLU A 85 17.46 25.85 -15.51
C GLU A 85 17.31 27.36 -15.30
N ARG A 86 16.07 27.83 -15.14
CA ARG A 86 15.73 29.25 -15.02
C ARG A 86 14.76 29.48 -13.89
N CYS A 87 14.94 30.58 -13.17
CA CYS A 87 13.99 31.00 -12.15
C CYS A 87 12.62 31.25 -12.80
N PRO A 88 11.52 30.61 -12.32
CA PRO A 88 10.20 30.80 -12.89
C PRO A 88 9.68 32.23 -12.70
N ASP A 89 10.16 32.96 -11.69
CA ASP A 89 9.69 34.31 -11.37
C ASP A 89 10.42 35.39 -12.17
N CYS A 90 11.75 35.31 -12.29
CA CYS A 90 12.56 36.35 -12.94
C CYS A 90 13.26 35.92 -14.24
N GLY A 91 13.14 34.66 -14.65
CA GLY A 91 13.69 34.13 -15.91
C GLY A 91 15.23 34.00 -15.99
N ARG A 92 15.94 34.47 -14.95
CA ARG A 92 17.41 34.37 -14.89
C ARG A 92 17.88 32.93 -14.86
N LYS A 93 19.02 32.66 -15.49
CA LYS A 93 19.67 31.35 -15.50
C LYS A 93 20.19 31.03 -14.10
N LEU A 94 19.84 29.84 -13.60
CA LEU A 94 20.32 29.35 -12.31
C LEU A 94 21.70 28.72 -12.47
N THR A 95 22.52 28.80 -11.42
CA THR A 95 23.88 28.24 -11.39
C THR A 95 24.09 27.45 -10.10
N GLY A 96 24.84 26.34 -10.19
CA GLY A 96 25.05 25.44 -9.07
C GLY A 96 23.84 24.54 -8.80
N GLY A 97 23.78 23.97 -7.59
CA GLY A 97 22.69 23.09 -7.15
C GLY A 97 23.17 22.00 -6.20
N TRP A 98 22.21 21.32 -5.57
CA TRP A 98 22.44 20.11 -4.79
C TRP A 98 21.31 19.12 -5.05
N VAL A 99 21.55 17.84 -4.77
CA VAL A 99 20.50 16.82 -4.84
C VAL A 99 19.59 16.99 -3.63
N HIS A 100 18.42 17.59 -3.83
CA HIS A 100 17.43 17.77 -2.76
C HIS A 100 16.79 16.44 -2.35
N SER A 101 16.45 15.58 -3.31
CA SER A 101 15.83 14.28 -3.05
C SER A 101 16.05 13.29 -4.19
N THR A 102 16.21 12.01 -3.85
CA THR A 102 16.34 10.92 -4.82
C THR A 102 15.17 9.96 -4.73
N ARG A 103 14.56 9.65 -5.88
CA ARG A 103 13.53 8.63 -6.04
C ARG A 103 14.01 7.57 -7.03
N GLN A 104 13.77 6.31 -6.71
CA GLN A 104 13.99 5.18 -7.62
C GLN A 104 12.62 4.69 -8.10
N VAL A 105 12.54 4.43 -9.41
CA VAL A 105 11.37 3.83 -10.06
C VAL A 105 11.81 2.46 -10.56
N LEU A 106 11.14 1.41 -10.08
CA LEU A 106 11.39 0.04 -10.54
C LEU A 106 10.40 -0.25 -11.68
N GLU A 107 10.85 -0.02 -12.90
CA GLU A 107 10.06 -0.24 -14.12
C GLU A 107 10.54 -1.52 -14.83
N VAL A 108 9.61 -2.35 -15.28
CA VAL A 108 9.91 -3.52 -16.12
C VAL A 108 9.48 -3.18 -17.54
N PRO A 109 10.42 -2.95 -18.49
CA PRO A 109 10.04 -2.64 -19.85
C PRO A 109 9.26 -3.81 -20.46
N LEU A 110 8.16 -3.52 -21.15
CA LEU A 110 7.38 -4.52 -21.86
C LEU A 110 8.21 -5.08 -23.02
N ALA A 111 8.84 -6.24 -22.82
CA ALA A 111 9.53 -6.94 -23.89
C ALA A 111 8.49 -7.59 -24.83
N GLN A 112 8.49 -7.20 -26.10
CA GLN A 112 7.63 -7.81 -27.12
C GLN A 112 8.03 -9.28 -27.37
N LEU A 113 7.08 -10.10 -27.83
CA LEU A 113 7.37 -11.49 -28.18
C LEU A 113 8.35 -11.53 -29.37
N ARG A 114 9.56 -12.02 -29.14
CA ARG A 114 10.53 -12.24 -30.21
C ARG A 114 10.28 -13.58 -30.90
N ILE A 115 9.84 -13.55 -32.15
CA ILE A 115 9.70 -14.75 -33.00
C ILE A 115 10.97 -14.90 -33.84
N ILE A 116 11.67 -16.03 -33.70
CA ILE A 116 12.90 -16.32 -34.44
C ILE A 116 12.62 -17.46 -35.43
N GLU A 117 12.77 -17.19 -36.73
CA GLU A 117 12.67 -18.20 -37.78
C GLU A 117 14.07 -18.77 -38.07
N HIS A 118 14.28 -20.05 -37.77
CA HIS A 118 15.51 -20.74 -38.10
C HIS A 118 15.38 -21.41 -39.47
N ARG A 119 16.12 -20.91 -40.46
CA ARG A 119 16.11 -21.46 -41.83
C ARG A 119 17.31 -22.37 -42.05
N MET A 120 17.03 -23.65 -42.31
CA MET A 120 18.05 -24.64 -42.64
C MET A 120 18.30 -24.63 -44.15
N MET A 121 19.41 -24.02 -44.58
CA MET A 121 19.79 -24.00 -45.99
C MET A 121 20.58 -25.25 -46.35
N GLY A 122 19.98 -26.14 -47.13
CA GLY A 122 20.69 -27.23 -47.78
C GLY A 122 21.51 -26.71 -48.97
N ARG A 123 22.72 -27.25 -49.14
CA ARG A 123 23.59 -26.95 -50.28
C ARG A 123 23.94 -28.23 -51.02
N TRP A 124 24.25 -28.10 -52.31
CA TRP A 124 24.74 -29.20 -53.13
C TRP A 124 26.27 -29.15 -53.20
N CYS A 125 26.94 -30.27 -52.91
CA CYS A 125 28.38 -30.38 -53.10
C CYS A 125 28.69 -30.79 -54.54
N GLY A 126 29.40 -29.94 -55.29
CA GLY A 126 29.75 -30.22 -56.69
C GLY A 126 30.75 -31.37 -56.87
N VAL A 127 31.61 -31.61 -55.87
CA VAL A 127 32.63 -32.66 -55.91
C VAL A 127 32.04 -34.01 -55.51
N GLY A 128 31.41 -34.06 -54.34
CA GLY A 128 30.82 -35.29 -53.80
C GLY A 128 29.43 -35.62 -54.34
N LYS A 129 28.87 -34.77 -55.22
CA LYS A 129 27.52 -34.91 -55.82
C LYS A 129 26.44 -35.32 -54.81
N GLN A 130 26.45 -34.69 -53.64
CA GLN A 130 25.52 -34.97 -52.56
C GLN A 130 24.96 -33.69 -51.95
N ARG A 131 23.76 -33.79 -51.39
CA ARG A 131 23.13 -32.69 -50.65
C ARG A 131 23.63 -32.68 -49.21
N LEU A 132 24.20 -31.55 -48.81
CA LEU A 132 24.64 -31.29 -47.45
C LEU A 132 23.61 -30.41 -46.74
N LEU A 133 23.21 -30.82 -45.54
CA LEU A 133 22.32 -30.08 -44.66
C LEU A 133 23.09 -29.69 -43.40
N PRO A 134 22.84 -28.50 -42.81
CA PRO A 134 23.42 -28.16 -41.52
C PRO A 134 22.84 -29.10 -40.44
N GLN A 135 23.72 -29.63 -39.61
CA GLN A 135 23.33 -30.38 -38.42
C GLN A 135 23.12 -29.39 -37.28
N VAL A 136 21.87 -29.13 -36.94
CA VAL A 136 21.49 -28.17 -35.89
C VAL A 136 20.76 -28.93 -34.79
N SER A 137 21.27 -28.80 -33.57
CA SER A 137 20.69 -29.42 -32.39
C SER A 137 19.59 -28.53 -31.76
N ALA A 138 18.80 -29.09 -30.84
CA ALA A 138 17.82 -28.31 -30.09
C ALA A 138 18.47 -27.20 -29.24
N ALA A 139 19.70 -27.43 -28.76
CA ALA A 139 20.46 -26.44 -28.01
C ALA A 139 20.83 -25.24 -28.88
N ASP A 140 21.23 -25.47 -30.14
CA ASP A 140 21.55 -24.41 -31.10
C ASP A 140 20.32 -23.55 -31.44
N LEU A 141 19.13 -24.15 -31.40
CA LEU A 141 17.85 -23.47 -31.58
C LEU A 141 17.33 -22.81 -30.30
N GLY A 142 17.96 -23.03 -29.15
CA GLY A 142 17.51 -22.53 -27.85
C GLY A 142 16.16 -23.09 -27.39
N VAL A 143 15.76 -24.26 -27.90
CA VAL A 143 14.48 -24.93 -27.57
C VAL A 143 14.72 -26.22 -26.81
N SER A 144 13.73 -26.64 -26.02
CA SER A 144 13.71 -27.98 -25.43
C SER A 144 12.97 -28.95 -26.37
N GLY A 145 13.72 -29.90 -26.95
CA GLY A 145 13.20 -30.93 -27.85
C GLY A 145 12.70 -30.37 -29.19
N LYS A 146 11.57 -30.89 -29.69
CA LYS A 146 10.97 -30.50 -30.99
C LYS A 146 9.91 -29.39 -30.88
N ARG A 147 9.89 -28.63 -29.78
CA ARG A 147 8.86 -27.62 -29.51
C ARG A 147 9.23 -26.27 -30.14
N ARG A 148 8.24 -25.43 -30.40
CA ARG A 148 8.41 -24.06 -30.92
C ARG A 148 8.85 -23.03 -29.87
N PHE A 149 8.73 -23.37 -28.59
CA PHE A 149 8.96 -22.45 -27.49
C PHE A 149 10.39 -22.57 -26.99
N GLY A 150 11.09 -21.43 -26.97
CA GLY A 150 12.43 -21.34 -26.40
C GLY A 150 12.44 -21.63 -24.89
N ILE A 151 13.58 -22.06 -24.38
CA ILE A 151 13.75 -22.45 -22.97
C ILE A 151 13.43 -21.28 -22.04
N GLY A 152 13.89 -20.06 -22.37
CA GLY A 152 13.60 -18.86 -21.58
C GLY A 152 12.10 -18.53 -21.51
N PHE A 153 11.38 -18.68 -22.62
CA PHE A 153 9.93 -18.45 -22.66
C PHE A 153 9.17 -19.47 -21.81
N GLN A 154 9.55 -20.75 -21.89
CA GLN A 154 8.97 -21.80 -21.05
C GLN A 154 9.24 -21.56 -19.56
N SER A 155 10.48 -21.18 -19.22
CA SER A 155 10.87 -20.84 -17.85
C SER A 155 10.05 -19.67 -17.32
N TRP A 156 9.90 -18.60 -18.11
CA TRP A 156 9.11 -17.43 -17.72
C TRP A 156 7.63 -17.76 -17.48
N ILE A 157 6.99 -18.52 -18.38
CA ILE A 157 5.61 -19.00 -18.18
C ILE A 157 5.51 -19.82 -16.90
N SER A 158 6.46 -20.73 -16.66
CA SER A 158 6.48 -21.57 -15.46
C SER A 158 6.62 -20.73 -14.19
N THR A 159 7.52 -19.75 -14.17
CA THR A 159 7.69 -18.84 -13.03
C THR A 159 6.41 -18.05 -12.75
N LEU A 160 5.77 -17.48 -13.77
CA LEU A 160 4.52 -16.75 -13.61
C LEU A 160 3.38 -17.65 -13.11
N HIS A 161 3.27 -18.86 -13.66
CA HIS A 161 2.19 -19.77 -13.32
C HIS A 161 2.37 -20.39 -11.93
N VAL A 162 3.58 -20.87 -11.61
CA VAL A 162 3.85 -21.61 -10.38
C VAL A 162 4.14 -20.67 -9.22
N ALA A 163 5.08 -19.74 -9.38
CA ALA A 163 5.48 -18.82 -8.31
C ALA A 163 4.53 -17.60 -8.24
N GLY A 164 4.17 -17.03 -9.39
CA GLY A 164 3.25 -15.89 -9.47
C GLY A 164 1.77 -16.25 -9.33
N ARG A 165 1.41 -17.55 -9.39
CA ARG A 165 0.03 -18.06 -9.38
C ARG A 165 -0.88 -17.37 -10.41
N VAL A 166 -0.30 -16.92 -11.52
CA VAL A 166 -1.06 -16.27 -12.60
C VAL A 166 -1.77 -17.36 -13.41
N PRO A 167 -3.09 -17.25 -13.66
CA PRO A 167 -3.80 -18.19 -14.50
C PRO A 167 -3.22 -18.22 -15.92
N LEU A 168 -3.11 -19.42 -16.52
CA LEU A 168 -2.57 -19.58 -17.88
C LEU A 168 -3.32 -18.73 -18.92
N ARG A 169 -4.64 -18.55 -18.76
CA ARG A 169 -5.44 -17.69 -19.66
C ARG A 169 -4.96 -16.24 -19.63
N THR A 170 -4.61 -15.71 -18.46
CA THR A 170 -4.07 -14.35 -18.31
C THR A 170 -2.67 -14.24 -18.89
N ILE A 171 -1.81 -15.24 -18.67
CA ILE A 171 -0.46 -15.28 -19.27
C ILE A 171 -0.57 -15.29 -20.80
N CYS A 172 -1.46 -16.10 -21.37
CA CYS A 172 -1.72 -16.09 -22.80
C CYS A 172 -2.19 -14.71 -23.28
N ALA A 173 -3.13 -14.07 -22.58
CA ALA A 173 -3.56 -12.73 -22.95
C ALA A 173 -2.39 -11.73 -22.93
N LEU A 174 -1.51 -11.76 -21.93
CA LEU A 174 -0.34 -10.88 -21.86
C LEU A 174 0.66 -11.10 -23.00
N VAL A 175 0.81 -12.34 -23.48
CA VAL A 175 1.76 -12.67 -24.56
C VAL A 175 1.19 -12.35 -25.94
N TRP A 176 -0.12 -12.56 -26.13
CA TRP A 176 -0.77 -12.52 -27.45
C TRP A 176 -1.61 -11.25 -27.69
N VAL A 177 -1.76 -10.38 -26.69
CA VAL A 177 -2.31 -9.03 -26.88
C VAL A 177 -1.18 -8.13 -27.34
N GLN A 178 -0.93 -8.14 -28.66
CA GLN A 178 -0.18 -7.12 -29.39
C GLN A 178 -0.92 -6.84 -30.70
#